data_AF-A0A7Y3B6K8-F1
#
_entry.id   AF-A0A7Y3B6K8-F1
#
_cell.length_a   1.000
_cell.length_b   1.000
_cell.length_c   1.000
_cell.angle_alpha   90.00
_cell.angle_beta   90.00
_cell.angle_gamma   90.00
#
_symmetry.space_group_name_H-M   'P 1'
#
loop_
_entity.id
_entity.type
_entity.pdbx_description
1 polymer ?
#
loop_
_entity_poly.entity_id
_entity_poly.type
_entity_poly.pdbx_seq_one_letter_code
_entity_poly.pdbx_strand_id
1 'polypeptide(L)' 'SLAADTAEELGLTVIGFLRDESFNVYTGHARVRGA' A
#
# COMPACT_ATOMS: atom_id res chain seq x y z
N SER A 1 11.50 -2.48 2.95
CA SER A 1 12.17 -1.16 2.85
C SER A 1 11.65 -0.32 3.98
N LEU A 2 12.43 0.62 4.55
CA LEU A 2 12.05 1.26 5.82
C LEU A 2 10.60 1.75 5.87
N ALA A 3 10.12 2.42 4.82
CA ALA A 3 8.74 2.90 4.77
C ALA A 3 7.68 1.78 4.75
N ALA A 4 7.90 0.69 4.01
CA ALA A 4 6.98 -0.44 3.97
C ALA A 4 7.01 -1.23 5.28
N ASP A 5 8.20 -1.47 5.83
CA ASP A 5 8.39 -2.25 7.04
C ASP A 5 7.73 -1.53 8.25
N THR A 6 7.96 -0.20 8.38
CA THR A 6 7.27 0.62 9.39
C THR A 6 5.75 0.67 9.17
N ALA A 7 5.30 0.69 7.91
CA ALA A 7 3.86 0.68 7.63
C ALA A 7 3.19 -0.64 8.01
N GLU A 8 3.86 -1.78 7.86
CA GLU A 8 3.36 -3.07 8.34
C GLU A 8 3.25 -3.08 9.87
N GLU A 9 4.29 -2.63 10.58
CA GLU A 9 4.30 -2.56 12.05
C GLU A 9 3.20 -1.66 12.61
N LEU A 10 2.92 -0.54 11.93
CA LEU A 10 1.86 0.40 12.32
C LEU A 10 0.47 -0.02 11.80
N GLY A 11 0.36 -1.12 11.06
CA GLY A 11 -0.90 -1.59 10.50
C GLY A 11 -1.50 -0.63 9.46
N LEU A 12 -0.66 0.10 8.74
CA LEU A 12 -1.03 1.04 7.68
C LEU A 12 -1.12 0.33 6.32
N THR A 13 -1.89 0.95 5.42
CA THR A 13 -1.93 0.57 4.00
C THR A 13 -1.11 1.60 3.23
N VAL A 14 -0.03 1.15 2.59
CA VAL A 14 0.79 2.00 1.73
C VAL A 14 0.55 1.63 0.29
N ILE A 15 0.20 2.64 -0.51
CA ILE A 15 0.20 2.57 -1.97
C ILE A 15 1.27 3.50 -2.52
N GLY A 16 1.82 3.18 -3.67
CA GLY A 16 2.79 4.02 -4.35
C GLY A 16 2.62 3.96 -5.86
N PHE A 17 3.31 4.86 -6.55
CA PHE A 17 3.25 5.00 -8.01
C PHE A 17 1.82 5.19 -8.54
N LEU A 18 0.96 5.93 -7.81
CA LEU A 18 -0.39 6.26 -8.26
C LEU A 18 -0.34 7.08 -9.55
N ARG A 19 -0.95 6.55 -10.62
CA ARG A 19 -1.10 7.18 -11.94
C ARG A 19 -2.45 6.79 -12.50
N ASP A 20 -3.30 7.78 -12.74
CA ASP A 20 -4.70 7.61 -13.16
C ASP A 20 -5.41 6.56 -12.27
N GLU A 21 -5.89 5.46 -12.85
CA GLU A 21 -6.59 4.38 -12.14
C GLU A 21 -5.66 3.23 -11.73
N SER A 22 -4.34 3.42 -11.76
CA SER A 22 -3.35 2.38 -11.46
C SER A 22 -2.42 2.78 -10.32
N PHE A 23 -2.07 1.82 -9.47
CA PHE A 23 -1.11 1.99 -8.38
C PHE A 23 -0.58 0.63 -7.92
N ASN A 24 0.51 0.66 -7.17
CA ASN A 24 1.03 -0.51 -6.46
C ASN A 24 0.62 -0.46 -5.00
N VAL A 25 0.19 -1.60 -4.46
CA VAL A 25 0.00 -1.76 -3.03
C VAL A 25 1.27 -2.39 -2.44
N TYR A 26 1.79 -1.79 -1.38
CA TYR A 26 2.97 -2.28 -0.67
C TYR A 26 2.59 -3.00 0.62
N THR A 27 1.57 -2.50 1.34
CA THR A 27 1.10 -3.09 2.60
C THR A 27 -0.43 -3.00 2.71
N GLY A 28 -1.05 -3.84 3.52
CA GLY A 28 -2.49 -3.75 3.81
C GLY A 28 -3.43 -4.09 2.64
N HIS A 29 -2.99 -4.97 1.73
CA HIS A 29 -3.72 -5.43 0.53
C HIS A 29 -5.20 -5.77 0.77
N ALA A 30 -5.52 -6.40 1.91
CA ALA A 30 -6.89 -6.80 2.25
C ALA A 30 -7.88 -5.63 2.41
N ARG A 31 -7.39 -4.39 2.58
CA ARG A 31 -8.24 -3.19 2.70
C ARG A 31 -8.56 -2.54 1.36
N VAL A 32 -7.90 -2.94 0.27
CA VAL A 32 -8.11 -2.40 -1.06
C VAL A 32 -9.11 -3.29 -1.81
N ARG A 33 -10.12 -2.68 -2.45
CA ARG A 33 -11.15 -3.38 -3.22
C ARG A 33 -11.21 -2.79 -4.63
N GLY A 34 -11.26 -3.66 -5.65
CA GLY A 34 -11.34 -3.25 -7.06
C GLY A 34 -9.99 -2.93 -7.67
N ALA A 35 -9.14 -3.95 -7.81
CA ALA A 35 -8.07 -3.95 -8.81
C ALA A 35 -8.57 -4.69 -10.06
#